data_AF-A0A8C7C1L9-F1
#
_entry.id   AF-A0A8C7C1L9-F1
#
_cell.length_a   1.000
_cell.length_b   1.000
_cell.length_c   1.000
_cell.angle_alpha   90.00
_cell.angle_beta   90.00
_cell.angle_gamma   90.00
#
_symmetry.space_group_name_H-M   'P 1'
#
loop_
_entity.id
_entity.type
_entity.pdbx_description
1 polymer ?
#
loop_
_entity_poly.entity_id
_entity_poly.type
_entity_poly.pdbx_seq_one_letter_code
_entity_poly.pdbx_strand_id
1 'polypeptide(L)'
;MANEAHPCPCDIGHRLEYGGMGQEVQVEHIKAYVTKAPFHTDKAVIVIQDIFGWQLPNTRYMADLIAGNGYTTIVPDFFVGQEPWHPSGDWSTFPEWLKTRDARKIDKEVDAVLTYLQRQCGARRVGVVGFCWGGVAAHHVMMTYPGLRAGVSVYGIVKDSEDVHNLKNPTLFIFAENDAVIPLEQVSWHLSSFHFFFEDLFI
;
A
#
# COMPACT_ATOMS: atom_id res chain seq x y z
N MET A 1 27.07 6.31 17.17
CA MET A 1 26.34 5.57 18.21
C MET A 1 24.93 6.12 18.24
N ALA A 2 23.97 5.42 17.63
CA ALA A 2 22.58 5.83 17.57
C ALA A 2 21.93 5.48 18.91
N ASN A 3 21.71 6.48 19.76
CA ASN A 3 21.12 6.32 21.08
C ASN A 3 19.63 6.73 21.01
N GLU A 4 18.78 5.78 21.39
CA GLU A 4 17.49 5.92 22.10
C GLU A 4 16.33 6.74 21.47
N ALA A 5 15.23 6.01 21.22
CA ALA A 5 13.84 6.43 21.46
C ALA A 5 13.18 7.47 20.54
N HIS A 6 13.35 7.36 19.22
CA HIS A 6 12.39 7.98 18.29
C HIS A 6 11.48 6.90 17.70
N PRO A 7 10.29 6.65 18.26
CA PRO A 7 9.29 5.81 17.59
C PRO A 7 8.99 6.37 16.20
N CYS A 8 8.51 5.53 15.28
CA CYS A 8 7.99 6.04 14.01
C CYS A 8 7.01 7.19 14.33
N PRO A 9 7.11 8.38 13.70
CA PRO A 9 6.19 9.50 13.92
C PRO A 9 4.75 9.19 13.46
N CYS A 10 4.49 7.93 13.10
CA CYS A 10 3.19 7.34 12.86
C CYS A 10 2.18 7.63 14.00
N ASP A 11 2.63 7.86 15.23
CA ASP A 11 1.80 8.26 16.38
C ASP A 11 1.36 9.74 16.34
N ILE A 12 2.01 10.57 15.52
CA ILE A 12 1.69 11.97 15.30
C ILE A 12 0.76 12.08 14.08
N GLY A 13 -0.55 12.03 14.33
CA GLY A 13 -1.54 12.12 13.26
C GLY A 13 -2.96 12.35 13.75
N HIS A 14 -3.88 12.56 12.81
CA HIS A 14 -5.30 12.70 13.09
C HIS A 14 -6.08 11.55 12.44
N ARG A 15 -6.82 10.81 13.25
CA ARG A 15 -7.80 9.83 12.76
C ARG A 15 -9.04 10.59 12.30
N LEU A 16 -9.38 10.43 11.02
CA LEU A 16 -10.57 11.05 10.45
C LEU A 16 -11.86 10.45 11.04
N GLU A 17 -12.84 11.30 11.31
CA GLU A 17 -14.22 10.90 11.53
C GLU A 17 -14.89 10.68 10.17
N TYR A 18 -14.77 9.47 9.62
CA TYR A 18 -15.28 9.14 8.30
C TYR A 18 -15.99 7.78 8.28
N GLY A 19 -17.23 7.77 7.79
CA GLY A 19 -18.10 6.59 7.80
C GLY A 19 -17.90 5.60 6.65
N GLY A 20 -17.19 6.00 5.59
CA GLY A 20 -17.04 5.21 4.36
C GLY A 20 -18.24 5.27 3.42
N MET A 21 -18.00 5.13 2.12
CA MET A 21 -19.00 5.01 1.05
C MET A 21 -19.08 3.60 0.42
N GLY A 22 -18.12 2.74 0.73
CA GLY A 22 -18.02 1.35 0.30
C GLY A 22 -18.66 0.37 1.27
N GLN A 23 -18.34 -0.89 1.08
CA GLN A 23 -18.89 -2.00 1.86
C GLN A 23 -17.80 -3.02 2.20
N GLU A 24 -17.91 -3.63 3.37
CA GLU A 24 -17.06 -4.77 3.72
C GLU A 24 -17.54 -6.04 3.02
N VAL A 25 -16.60 -6.80 2.46
CA VAL A 25 -16.85 -8.03 1.71
C VAL A 25 -15.89 -9.12 2.18
N GLN A 26 -16.28 -10.38 1.96
CA GLN A 26 -15.38 -11.52 2.11
C GLN A 26 -14.70 -11.81 0.76
N VAL A 27 -13.37 -11.86 0.77
CA VAL A 27 -12.53 -12.23 -0.38
C VAL A 27 -11.75 -13.48 -0.01
N GLU A 28 -12.28 -14.63 -0.39
CA GLU A 28 -11.74 -15.94 0.01
C GLU A 28 -11.49 -16.02 1.53
N HIS A 29 -10.23 -16.06 1.98
CA HIS A 29 -9.85 -16.15 3.39
C HIS A 29 -9.60 -14.80 4.08
N ILE A 30 -9.74 -13.67 3.39
CA ILE A 30 -9.57 -12.33 3.98
C ILE A 30 -10.84 -11.48 3.87
N LYS A 31 -10.94 -10.49 4.75
CA LYS A 31 -11.92 -9.41 4.61
C LYS A 31 -11.36 -8.31 3.72
N ALA A 32 -12.23 -7.53 3.11
CA ALA A 32 -11.82 -6.33 2.39
C ALA A 32 -12.93 -5.28 2.45
N TYR A 33 -12.56 -4.01 2.26
CA TYR A 33 -13.51 -2.92 2.02
C TYR A 33 -13.48 -2.54 0.54
N VAL A 34 -14.64 -2.57 -0.13
CA VAL A 34 -14.76 -2.33 -1.57
C VAL A 34 -15.65 -1.13 -1.83
N THR A 35 -15.18 -0.22 -2.68
CA THR A 35 -15.94 0.93 -3.15
C THR A 35 -15.99 0.91 -4.66
N LYS A 36 -17.21 0.85 -5.20
CA LYS A 36 -17.42 0.87 -6.66
C LYS A 36 -17.31 2.30 -7.17
N ALA A 37 -16.76 2.45 -8.38
CA ALA A 37 -16.81 3.72 -9.09
C ALA A 37 -18.28 4.16 -9.32
N PRO A 38 -18.56 5.47 -9.40
CA PRO A 38 -19.91 5.98 -9.63
C PRO A 38 -20.46 5.67 -11.04
N PHE A 39 -19.61 5.21 -11.96
CA PHE A 39 -19.95 4.79 -13.31
C PHE A 39 -19.24 3.49 -13.68
N HIS A 40 -19.70 2.81 -14.74
CA HIS A 40 -19.11 1.57 -15.21
C HIS A 40 -17.63 1.77 -15.60
N THR A 41 -16.76 0.92 -15.06
CA THR A 41 -15.31 0.94 -15.29
C THR A 41 -14.76 -0.47 -15.22
N ASP A 42 -13.74 -0.76 -16.02
CA ASP A 42 -12.93 -1.98 -15.93
C ASP A 42 -11.60 -1.72 -15.19
N LYS A 43 -11.45 -0.53 -14.59
CA LYS A 43 -10.26 -0.11 -13.87
C LYS A 43 -10.47 -0.30 -12.37
N ALA A 44 -9.47 -0.87 -11.71
CA ALA A 44 -9.48 -1.02 -10.26
C ALA A 44 -8.15 -0.60 -9.63
N VAL A 45 -8.21 -0.23 -8.35
CA VAL A 45 -7.03 0.09 -7.55
C VAL A 45 -7.08 -0.70 -6.25
N ILE A 46 -6.03 -1.46 -5.98
CA ILE A 46 -5.78 -2.06 -4.67
C ILE A 46 -5.16 -0.98 -3.78
N VAL A 47 -5.79 -0.70 -2.64
CA VAL A 47 -5.32 0.27 -1.67
C VAL A 47 -4.79 -0.49 -0.46
N ILE A 48 -3.48 -0.42 -0.23
CA ILE A 48 -2.80 -1.16 0.84
C ILE A 48 -2.64 -0.28 2.07
N GLN A 49 -3.18 -0.77 3.19
CA GLN A 49 -3.15 -0.14 4.51
C GLN A 49 -1.73 0.16 5.01
N ASP A 50 -1.65 1.06 5.98
CA ASP A 50 -0.49 1.20 6.85
C ASP A 50 -0.56 0.20 8.03
N ILE A 51 0.31 0.39 9.02
CA ILE A 51 0.38 -0.48 10.21
C ILE A 51 -0.88 -0.44 11.09
N PHE A 52 -1.77 0.55 10.92
CA PHE A 52 -2.99 0.73 11.70
C PHE A 52 -4.20 -0.02 11.12
N GLY A 53 -4.04 -0.68 9.98
CA GLY A 53 -5.02 -1.65 9.48
C GLY A 53 -6.02 -1.09 8.47
N TRP A 54 -6.65 -1.99 7.69
CA TRP A 54 -7.61 -1.67 6.63
C TRP A 54 -8.90 -1.02 7.13
N GLN A 55 -9.18 -1.13 8.43
CA GLN A 55 -10.33 -0.49 9.05
C GLN A 55 -10.07 0.97 9.42
N LEU A 56 -8.84 1.46 9.26
CA LEU A 56 -8.51 2.87 9.50
C LEU A 56 -9.37 3.77 8.59
N PRO A 57 -10.15 4.72 9.14
CA PRO A 57 -11.01 5.61 8.35
C PRO A 57 -10.24 6.40 7.30
N ASN A 58 -8.98 6.79 7.59
CA ASN A 58 -8.12 7.53 6.67
C ASN A 58 -7.83 6.72 5.39
N THR A 59 -7.50 5.44 5.53
CA THR A 59 -7.26 4.55 4.38
C THR A 59 -8.52 4.37 3.55
N ARG A 60 -9.68 4.19 4.21
CA ARG A 60 -10.99 4.09 3.52
C ARG A 60 -11.37 5.38 2.83
N TYR A 61 -11.11 6.53 3.43
CA TYR A 61 -11.31 7.84 2.81
C TYR A 61 -10.50 7.97 1.51
N MET A 62 -9.23 7.57 1.51
CA MET A 62 -8.41 7.57 0.30
C MET A 62 -8.97 6.62 -0.77
N ALA A 63 -9.40 5.41 -0.36
CA ALA A 63 -10.01 4.45 -1.28
C ALA A 63 -11.30 4.99 -1.91
N ASP A 64 -12.11 5.70 -1.12
CA ASP A 64 -13.37 6.30 -1.55
C ASP A 64 -13.14 7.50 -2.47
N LEU A 65 -12.11 8.31 -2.20
CA LEU A 65 -11.70 9.41 -3.06
C LEU A 65 -11.23 8.90 -4.43
N ILE A 66 -10.40 7.86 -4.46
CA ILE A 66 -9.98 7.21 -5.70
C ILE A 66 -11.19 6.63 -6.44
N ALA A 67 -12.15 6.05 -5.70
CA ALA A 67 -13.35 5.50 -6.31
C ALA A 67 -14.22 6.56 -6.99
N GLY A 68 -14.41 7.70 -6.33
CA GLY A 68 -15.09 8.87 -6.90
C GLY A 68 -14.46 9.37 -8.21
N ASN A 69 -13.19 9.07 -8.46
CA ASN A 69 -12.45 9.42 -9.68
C ASN A 69 -12.49 8.33 -10.77
N GLY A 70 -13.37 7.33 -10.66
CA GLY A 70 -13.66 6.39 -11.76
C GLY A 70 -12.95 5.04 -11.72
N TYR A 71 -12.46 4.64 -10.54
CA TYR A 71 -11.82 3.35 -10.30
C TYR A 71 -12.63 2.53 -9.30
N THR A 72 -12.76 1.22 -9.47
CA THR A 72 -13.23 0.39 -8.35
C THR A 72 -12.08 0.21 -7.37
N THR A 73 -12.27 0.50 -6.09
CA THR A 73 -11.22 0.31 -5.09
C THR A 73 -11.50 -0.86 -4.18
N ILE A 74 -10.42 -1.48 -3.72
CA ILE A 74 -10.45 -2.52 -2.70
C ILE A 74 -9.34 -2.26 -1.68
N VAL A 75 -9.68 -2.28 -0.39
CA VAL A 75 -8.77 -2.21 0.76
C VAL A 75 -8.78 -3.60 1.44
N PRO A 76 -7.86 -4.50 1.09
CA PRO A 76 -7.82 -5.85 1.66
C PRO A 76 -7.23 -5.86 3.07
N ASP A 77 -7.71 -6.77 3.90
CA ASP A 77 -7.08 -7.11 5.18
C ASP A 77 -5.84 -7.99 4.95
N PHE A 78 -4.72 -7.35 4.65
CA PHE A 78 -3.45 -8.07 4.48
C PHE A 78 -2.86 -8.61 5.77
N PHE A 79 -3.42 -8.27 6.94
CA PHE A 79 -3.02 -8.88 8.21
C PHE A 79 -3.79 -10.17 8.49
N VAL A 80 -4.76 -10.55 7.66
CA VAL A 80 -5.49 -11.82 7.73
C VAL A 80 -6.14 -11.99 9.11
N GLY A 81 -6.80 -10.93 9.59
CA GLY A 81 -7.46 -10.89 10.90
C GLY A 81 -6.53 -10.71 12.10
N GLN A 82 -5.22 -10.59 11.90
CA GLN A 82 -4.30 -10.26 12.98
C GLN A 82 -4.41 -8.77 13.36
N GLU A 83 -4.24 -8.48 14.65
CA GLU A 83 -4.44 -7.12 15.18
C GLU A 83 -3.46 -6.09 14.57
N PRO A 84 -3.95 -4.94 14.08
CA PRO A 84 -3.09 -3.84 13.67
C PRO A 84 -2.25 -3.28 14.82
N TRP A 85 -1.24 -2.47 14.48
CA TRP A 85 -0.50 -1.73 15.49
C TRP A 85 -1.41 -0.68 16.13
N HIS A 86 -1.35 -0.55 17.46
CA HIS A 86 -2.08 0.50 18.15
C HIS A 86 -1.14 1.69 18.39
N PRO A 87 -1.56 2.96 18.14
CA PRO A 87 -0.69 4.13 18.35
C PRO A 87 -0.13 4.24 19.77
N SER A 88 -0.91 3.83 20.77
CA SER A 88 -0.51 3.77 22.19
C SER A 88 0.20 2.47 22.59
N GLY A 89 0.61 1.65 21.62
CA GLY A 89 1.35 0.41 21.86
C GLY A 89 2.79 0.66 22.33
N ASP A 90 3.39 -0.36 22.96
CA ASP A 90 4.79 -0.30 23.35
C ASP A 90 5.69 -0.49 22.12
N TRP A 91 6.21 0.62 21.59
CA TRP A 91 7.10 0.66 20.42
C TRP A 91 8.36 -0.21 20.53
N SER A 92 8.78 -0.61 21.72
CA SER A 92 9.88 -1.57 21.87
C SER A 92 9.53 -2.97 21.33
N THR A 93 8.24 -3.32 21.29
CA THR A 93 7.71 -4.59 20.77
C THR A 93 7.38 -4.55 19.28
N PHE A 94 7.42 -3.36 18.66
CA PHE A 94 7.09 -3.15 17.26
C PHE A 94 7.89 -4.05 16.28
N PRO A 95 9.21 -4.29 16.47
CA PRO A 95 9.95 -5.18 15.58
C PRO A 95 9.42 -6.62 15.54
N GLU A 96 8.99 -7.18 16.68
CA GLU A 96 8.40 -8.52 16.73
C GLU A 96 7.01 -8.55 16.09
N TRP A 97 6.21 -7.50 16.32
CA TRP A 97 4.93 -7.32 15.63
C TRP A 97 5.13 -7.29 14.10
N LEU A 98 6.13 -6.55 13.63
CA LEU A 98 6.41 -6.39 12.19
C LEU A 98 6.87 -7.70 11.54
N LYS A 99 7.66 -8.54 12.23
CA LYS A 99 8.13 -9.85 11.70
C LYS A 99 6.99 -10.78 11.30
N THR A 100 5.87 -10.72 12.01
CA THR A 100 4.69 -11.55 11.74
C THR A 100 3.78 -10.99 10.64
N ARG A 101 4.05 -9.77 10.17
CA ARG A 101 3.29 -9.02 9.16
C ARG A 101 4.25 -8.50 8.12
N ASP A 102 5.02 -9.40 7.50
CA ASP A 102 6.00 -9.01 6.47
C ASP A 102 5.27 -8.59 5.19
N ALA A 103 5.47 -7.33 4.79
CA ALA A 103 4.87 -6.74 3.59
C ALA A 103 5.27 -7.47 2.29
N ARG A 104 6.34 -8.27 2.32
CA ARG A 104 6.83 -9.08 1.19
C ARG A 104 6.20 -10.49 1.13
N LYS A 105 5.31 -10.84 2.07
CA LYS A 105 4.69 -12.17 2.18
C LYS A 105 3.17 -12.10 2.10
N ILE A 106 2.67 -11.40 1.08
CA ILE A 106 1.24 -11.16 0.87
C ILE A 106 0.70 -11.74 -0.45
N ASP A 107 1.50 -12.52 -1.17
CA ASP A 107 1.18 -12.96 -2.54
C ASP A 107 -0.15 -13.73 -2.61
N LYS A 108 -0.41 -14.58 -1.61
CA LYS A 108 -1.66 -15.34 -1.52
C LYS A 108 -2.88 -14.41 -1.42
N GLU A 109 -2.78 -13.37 -0.62
CA GLU A 109 -3.83 -12.37 -0.44
C GLU A 109 -3.99 -11.50 -1.70
N VAL A 110 -2.89 -11.14 -2.36
CA VAL A 110 -2.91 -10.40 -3.63
C VAL A 110 -3.59 -11.22 -4.73
N ASP A 111 -3.28 -12.52 -4.85
CA ASP A 111 -3.91 -13.42 -5.82
C ASP A 111 -5.43 -13.52 -5.64
N ALA A 112 -5.87 -13.65 -4.38
CA ALA A 112 -7.29 -13.68 -4.04
C ALA A 112 -7.99 -12.35 -4.41
N VAL A 113 -7.34 -11.21 -4.13
CA VAL A 113 -7.83 -9.88 -4.47
C VAL A 113 -7.92 -9.67 -5.98
N LEU A 114 -6.90 -10.05 -6.74
CA LEU A 114 -6.90 -9.94 -8.20
C LEU A 114 -8.00 -10.80 -8.82
N THR A 115 -8.18 -12.02 -8.32
CA THR A 115 -9.25 -12.92 -8.75
C THR A 115 -10.63 -12.32 -8.45
N TYR A 116 -10.80 -11.75 -7.25
CA TYR A 116 -12.04 -11.06 -6.87
C TYR A 116 -12.33 -9.87 -7.80
N LEU A 117 -11.35 -8.98 -7.99
CA LEU A 117 -11.49 -7.81 -8.86
C LEU A 117 -11.85 -8.21 -10.30
N GLN A 118 -11.21 -9.25 -10.83
CA GLN A 118 -11.49 -9.74 -12.17
C GLN A 118 -12.91 -10.33 -12.30
N ARG A 119 -13.28 -11.24 -11.39
CA ARG A 119 -14.52 -12.03 -11.51
C ARG A 119 -15.76 -11.31 -11.00
N GLN A 120 -15.63 -10.57 -9.90
CA GLN A 120 -16.76 -9.92 -9.22
C GLN A 120 -16.93 -8.45 -9.62
N CYS A 121 -15.84 -7.79 -9.99
CA CYS A 121 -15.86 -6.37 -10.37
C CYS A 121 -15.65 -6.13 -11.87
N GLY A 122 -15.31 -7.16 -12.66
CA GLY A 122 -15.05 -7.02 -14.09
C GLY A 122 -13.77 -6.22 -14.39
N ALA A 123 -12.85 -6.11 -13.43
CA ALA A 123 -11.63 -5.34 -13.59
C ALA A 123 -10.69 -6.03 -14.60
N ARG A 124 -10.17 -5.25 -15.54
CA ARG A 124 -9.17 -5.67 -16.55
C ARG A 124 -7.86 -4.91 -16.40
N ARG A 125 -7.90 -3.76 -15.74
CA ARG A 125 -6.75 -2.88 -15.51
C ARG A 125 -6.66 -2.59 -14.02
N VAL A 126 -5.68 -3.18 -13.35
CA VAL A 126 -5.51 -3.05 -11.90
C VAL A 126 -4.23 -2.26 -11.62
N GLY A 127 -4.33 -1.25 -10.79
CA GLY A 127 -3.18 -0.57 -10.18
C GLY A 127 -3.14 -0.82 -8.67
N VAL A 128 -2.06 -0.36 -8.03
CA VAL A 128 -1.89 -0.46 -6.58
C VAL A 128 -1.39 0.86 -6.01
N VAL A 129 -1.90 1.23 -4.84
CA VAL A 129 -1.35 2.31 -4.01
C VAL A 129 -1.16 1.78 -2.61
N GLY A 130 -0.06 2.12 -1.95
CA GLY A 130 0.21 1.70 -0.60
C GLY A 130 0.90 2.76 0.24
N PHE A 131 0.59 2.75 1.53
CA PHE A 131 1.02 3.76 2.50
C PHE A 131 1.88 3.14 3.61
N CYS A 132 3.08 3.66 3.86
CA CYS A 132 4.01 3.17 4.90
C CYS A 132 4.34 1.68 4.68
N TRP A 133 3.88 0.81 5.57
CA TRP A 133 3.92 -0.65 5.41
C TRP A 133 3.34 -1.08 4.06
N GLY A 134 2.21 -0.48 3.68
CA GLY A 134 1.59 -0.69 2.38
C GLY A 134 2.42 -0.19 1.21
N GLY A 135 3.29 0.81 1.39
CA GLY A 135 4.20 1.27 0.34
C GLY A 135 5.29 0.24 0.04
N VAL A 136 5.80 -0.42 1.09
CA VAL A 136 6.70 -1.58 0.95
C VAL A 136 5.99 -2.73 0.24
N ALA A 137 4.75 -3.02 0.62
CA ALA A 137 3.92 -4.04 -0.01
C ALA A 137 3.61 -3.70 -1.48
N ALA A 138 3.30 -2.45 -1.79
CA ALA A 138 3.04 -1.99 -3.16
C ALA A 138 4.29 -2.16 -4.03
N HIS A 139 5.48 -1.86 -3.49
CA HIS A 139 6.74 -2.10 -4.19
C HIS A 139 6.94 -3.60 -4.48
N HIS A 140 6.77 -4.46 -3.48
CA HIS A 140 6.82 -5.93 -3.64
C HIS A 140 5.86 -6.42 -4.73
N VAL A 141 4.60 -5.97 -4.67
CA VAL A 141 3.56 -6.32 -5.65
C VAL A 141 3.96 -5.90 -7.07
N MET A 142 4.55 -4.72 -7.23
CA MET A 142 4.99 -4.21 -8.54
C MET A 142 6.23 -4.93 -9.11
N MET A 143 6.98 -5.64 -8.28
CA MET A 143 8.03 -6.57 -8.73
C MET A 143 7.48 -7.96 -9.05
N THR A 144 6.44 -8.40 -8.36
CA THR A 144 5.92 -9.77 -8.49
C THR A 144 4.96 -9.89 -9.67
N TYR A 145 4.08 -8.90 -9.88
CA TYR A 145 2.89 -9.02 -10.74
C TYR A 145 2.96 -8.18 -12.03
N PRO A 146 3.50 -8.71 -13.15
CA PRO A 146 3.64 -7.98 -14.41
C PRO A 146 2.31 -7.54 -15.05
N GLY A 147 1.18 -8.13 -14.62
CA GLY A 147 -0.16 -7.80 -15.11
C GLY A 147 -0.72 -6.48 -14.56
N LEU A 148 -0.10 -5.90 -13.52
CA LEU A 148 -0.52 -4.62 -12.96
C LEU A 148 -0.12 -3.44 -13.85
N ARG A 149 -0.90 -2.38 -13.83
CA ARG A 149 -0.74 -1.25 -14.77
C ARG A 149 0.11 -0.13 -14.22
N ALA A 150 0.01 0.15 -12.93
CA ALA A 150 0.78 1.18 -12.25
C ALA A 150 0.77 0.96 -10.74
N GLY A 151 1.82 1.42 -10.08
CA GLY A 151 2.00 1.37 -8.64
C GLY A 151 2.30 2.75 -8.06
N VAL A 152 1.86 2.99 -6.83
CA VAL A 152 2.25 4.17 -6.06
C VAL A 152 2.67 3.73 -4.66
N SER A 153 3.93 3.93 -4.31
CA SER A 153 4.45 3.75 -2.95
C SER A 153 4.53 5.11 -2.27
N VAL A 154 3.79 5.28 -1.18
CA VAL A 154 3.80 6.51 -0.38
C VAL A 154 4.52 6.23 0.93
N TYR A 155 5.67 6.89 1.13
CA TYR A 155 6.58 6.75 2.28
C TYR A 155 6.84 5.28 2.69
N GLY A 156 6.94 4.38 1.72
CA GLY A 156 7.39 3.01 1.92
C GLY A 156 8.77 2.83 1.30
N ILE A 157 9.77 2.47 2.11
CA ILE A 157 11.09 2.09 1.59
C ILE A 157 11.42 0.64 1.90
N VAL A 158 11.84 -0.05 0.83
CA VAL A 158 12.58 -1.32 0.92
C VAL A 158 14.06 -1.00 1.22
N LYS A 159 14.54 -1.49 2.36
CA LYS A 159 15.91 -1.23 2.86
C LYS A 159 16.99 -2.06 2.15
N ASP A 160 16.60 -3.11 1.44
CA ASP A 160 17.52 -4.05 0.83
C ASP A 160 17.75 -3.69 -0.65
N SER A 161 19.02 -3.53 -1.02
CA SER A 161 19.44 -3.08 -2.36
C SER A 161 19.07 -4.06 -3.49
N GLU A 162 18.89 -5.34 -3.19
CA GLU A 162 18.57 -6.36 -4.20
C GLU A 162 17.14 -6.26 -4.72
N ASP A 163 16.23 -5.67 -3.93
CA ASP A 163 14.80 -5.57 -4.22
C ASP A 163 14.43 -4.28 -4.98
N VAL A 164 15.37 -3.37 -5.28
CA VAL A 164 15.01 -2.07 -5.91
C VAL A 164 14.94 -2.16 -7.44
N HIS A 165 15.58 -3.15 -8.05
CA HIS A 165 15.90 -3.11 -9.47
C HIS A 165 14.93 -3.85 -10.40
N ASN A 166 13.95 -4.60 -9.86
CA ASN A 166 13.14 -5.53 -10.64
C ASN A 166 11.67 -5.12 -10.78
N LEU A 167 11.40 -3.82 -10.86
CA LEU A 167 10.06 -3.33 -11.17
C LEU A 167 9.61 -3.82 -12.55
N LYS A 168 8.49 -4.53 -12.59
CA LYS A 168 7.92 -5.03 -13.85
C LYS A 168 7.00 -4.02 -14.52
N ASN A 169 6.59 -2.96 -13.80
CA ASN A 169 5.60 -2.00 -14.25
C ASN A 169 5.87 -0.59 -13.68
N PRO A 170 5.35 0.49 -14.30
CA PRO A 170 5.58 1.87 -13.84
C PRO A 170 5.17 2.09 -12.39
N THR A 171 6.08 2.61 -11.57
CA THR A 171 5.85 2.84 -10.15
C THR A 171 6.28 4.26 -9.76
N LEU A 172 5.38 5.01 -9.14
CA LEU A 172 5.67 6.31 -8.54
C LEU A 172 6.01 6.12 -7.06
N PHE A 173 7.10 6.74 -6.62
CA PHE A 173 7.47 6.80 -5.21
C PHE A 173 7.31 8.23 -4.68
N ILE A 174 6.63 8.37 -3.55
CA ILE A 174 6.39 9.65 -2.87
C ILE A 174 7.04 9.59 -1.49
N PHE A 175 7.96 10.50 -1.21
CA PHE A 175 8.70 10.57 0.06
C PHE A 175 8.47 11.91 0.76
N ALA A 176 8.58 11.92 2.08
CA ALA A 176 8.56 13.14 2.87
C ALA A 176 10.00 13.56 3.21
N GLU A 177 10.34 14.83 2.96
CA GLU A 177 11.69 15.37 3.17
C GLU A 177 12.16 15.24 4.63
N ASN A 178 11.24 15.38 5.57
CA ASN A 178 11.51 15.36 7.01
C ASN A 178 11.20 14.01 7.67
N ASP A 179 11.21 12.91 6.92
CA ASP A 179 10.97 11.58 7.46
C ASP A 179 12.21 11.05 8.21
N ALA A 180 12.14 11.00 9.54
CA ALA A 180 13.21 10.47 10.38
C ALA A 180 13.38 8.94 10.27
N VAL A 181 12.34 8.23 9.83
CA VAL A 181 12.36 6.77 9.61
C VAL A 181 12.92 6.42 8.23
N ILE A 182 12.76 7.34 7.27
CA ILE A 182 13.21 7.25 5.88
C ILE A 182 14.13 8.46 5.57
N PRO A 183 15.43 8.39 5.91
CA PRO A 183 16.34 9.49 5.65
C PRO A 183 16.52 9.75 4.14
N LEU A 184 16.76 11.01 3.76
CA LEU A 184 16.99 11.43 2.37
C LEU A 184 18.13 10.66 1.68
N GLU A 185 19.16 10.26 2.43
CA GLU A 185 20.23 9.42 1.89
C GLU A 185 19.66 8.11 1.31
N GLN A 186 18.77 7.45 2.06
CA GLN A 186 18.12 6.23 1.63
C GLN A 186 17.24 6.43 0.38
N VAL A 187 16.58 7.60 0.27
CA VAL A 187 15.85 8.01 -0.93
C VAL A 187 16.80 8.21 -2.12
N SER A 188 17.95 8.85 -1.91
CA SER A 188 18.92 9.13 -2.97
C SER A 188 19.49 7.86 -3.59
N TRP A 189 19.75 6.82 -2.79
CA TRP A 189 20.14 5.49 -3.26
C TRP A 189 19.06 4.87 -4.15
N HIS A 190 17.80 4.98 -3.74
CA HIS A 190 16.64 4.50 -4.49
C HIS A 190 16.54 5.22 -5.86
N LEU A 191 16.66 6.56 -5.88
CA LEU A 191 16.63 7.34 -7.12
C LEU A 191 17.79 7.02 -8.07
N SER A 192 19.01 6.81 -7.54
CA SER A 192 20.18 6.45 -8.36
C SER A 192 20.06 5.07 -9.02
N SER A 193 19.18 4.22 -8.46
CA SER A 193 18.96 2.84 -8.86
C SER A 193 17.86 2.68 -9.92
N PHE A 194 17.02 3.69 -10.11
CA PHE A 194 16.06 3.76 -11.22
C PHE A 194 16.66 4.54 -12.37
N HIS A 195 16.92 3.84 -13.49
CA HIS A 195 17.14 4.51 -14.75
C HIS A 195 15.84 5.20 -15.14
N PHE A 196 15.77 6.53 -14.99
CA PHE A 196 14.63 7.33 -15.39
C PHE A 196 14.44 7.23 -16.91
N PHE A 197 13.63 6.29 -17.38
CA PHE A 197 13.07 6.32 -18.73
C PHE A 197 11.90 7.31 -18.73
N PHE A 198 12.21 8.60 -18.89
CA PHE A 198 11.21 9.65 -19.00
C PHE A 198 10.73 9.90 -20.44
N GLU A 199 11.18 9.12 -21.44
CA GLU A 199 10.95 9.48 -22.85
C GLU A 199 9.65 8.96 -23.50
N ASP A 200 8.93 7.98 -22.93
CA ASP A 200 7.83 7.32 -23.66
C ASP A 200 6.40 7.46 -23.07
N LEU A 201 6.14 8.44 -22.17
CA LEU A 201 4.79 8.64 -21.62
C LEU A 201 4.00 9.82 -22.22
N PHE A 202 4.42 10.35 -23.37
CA PHE A 202 3.66 11.33 -24.14
C PHE A 202 3.72 11.05 -25.65
N ILE A 203 3.09 9.97 -26.13
CA ILE A 203 2.47 9.89 -27.47
C ILE A 203 1.22 9.00 -27.38
#